data_AF-A0A5K1DLN0-F1
#
_entry.id   AF-A0A5K1DLN0-F1
#
_cell.length_a   1.000
_cell.length_b   1.000
_cell.length_c   1.000
_cell.angle_alpha   90.00
_cell.angle_beta   90.00
_cell.angle_gamma   90.00
#
_symmetry.space_group_name_H-M   'P 1'
#
loop_
_entity.id
_entity.type
_entity.pdbx_description
1 polymer ?
#
loop_
_entity_poly.entity_id
_entity_poly.type
_entity_poly.pdbx_seq_one_letter_code
_entity_poly.pdbx_strand_id
1 'polypeptide(L)' 'IRAHAKYLGIPLLGDEVYGGTEGMVLSRLQPKTPSSYHSHLFDIVSNIQRPCLHALTLG' A
#
# COMPACT_ATOMS: atom_id res chain seq x y z
N ILE A 1 -8.18 11.66 6.60
CA ILE A 1 -8.24 10.51 5.65
C ILE A 1 -7.40 9.33 6.18
N ARG A 2 -6.07 9.44 6.26
CA ARG A 2 -5.15 8.37 6.70
C ARG A 2 -5.54 7.66 8.02
N ALA A 3 -5.63 8.41 9.12
CA ALA A 3 -5.99 7.85 10.43
C ALA A 3 -7.37 7.17 10.45
N HIS A 4 -8.34 7.74 9.72
CA HIS A 4 -9.69 7.18 9.62
C HIS A 4 -9.70 5.88 8.80
N ALA A 5 -8.94 5.82 7.71
CA ALA A 5 -8.79 4.60 6.90
C ALA A 5 -8.19 3.45 7.73
N LYS A 6 -7.19 3.75 8.57
CA LYS A 6 -6.65 2.79 9.54
C LYS A 6 -7.67 2.36 10.59
N TYR A 7 -8.41 3.31 11.17
CA TYR A 7 -9.48 2.99 12.10
C TYR A 7 -10.51 2.01 11.50
N LEU A 8 -10.84 2.16 10.23
CA LEU A 8 -11.72 1.25 9.49
C LEU A 8 -11.06 -0.08 9.08
N GLY A 9 -9.79 -0.31 9.42
CA GLY A 9 -9.06 -1.54 9.08
C GLY A 9 -8.54 -1.59 7.64
N ILE A 10 -8.58 -0.47 6.91
CA ILE A 10 -8.19 -0.36 5.50
C ILE A 10 -7.13 0.74 5.36
N PRO A 11 -5.90 0.52 5.87
CA PRO A 11 -4.84 1.52 5.75
C PRO A 11 -4.46 1.76 4.29
N LEU A 12 -4.00 2.97 3.98
CA LEU A 12 -3.55 3.33 2.63
C LEU A 12 -2.23 2.63 2.30
N LEU A 13 -2.07 2.19 1.05
CA LEU A 13 -0.81 1.68 0.52
C LEU A 13 0.32 2.72 0.70
N GLY A 14 1.49 2.32 1.19
CA GLY A 14 2.63 3.21 1.41
C GLY A 14 2.54 4.09 2.66
N ASP A 15 1.56 3.85 3.55
CA ASP A 15 1.39 4.61 4.79
C ASP A 15 2.07 3.91 5.97
N GLU A 16 3.39 4.07 6.11
CA GLU A 16 4.16 3.41 7.18
C GLU A 16 3.68 3.75 8.59
N VAL A 17 3.20 4.98 8.81
CA VAL A 17 2.72 5.45 10.13
C VAL A 17 1.41 4.77 10.52
N TYR A 18 0.49 4.58 9.57
CA TYR A 18 -0.84 4.03 9.84
C TYR A 18 -0.99 2.57 9.39
N GLY A 19 0.10 1.88 9.09
CA GLY A 19 0.13 0.42 8.89
C GLY A 19 -0.04 -0.05 7.45
N GLY A 20 0.14 0.84 6.47
CA GLY A 20 0.27 0.53 5.05
C GLY A 20 1.68 0.10 4.64
N THR A 21 2.35 -0.70 5.47
CA THR A 21 3.76 -1.07 5.31
C THR A 21 3.97 -2.04 4.15
N GLU A 22 5.18 -2.05 3.60
CA GLU A 22 5.59 -2.95 2.51
C GLU A 22 5.26 -4.43 2.81
N GLY A 23 5.63 -4.93 3.99
CA GLY A 23 5.35 -6.31 4.38
C GLY A 23 3.84 -6.65 4.46
N MET A 24 3.02 -5.71 4.91
CA MET A 24 1.55 -5.88 4.90
C MET A 24 1.01 -5.95 3.47
N VAL A 25 1.55 -5.13 2.58
CA VAL A 25 1.12 -5.09 1.18
C VAL A 25 1.54 -6.37 0.46
N LEU A 26 2.80 -6.77 0.61
CA LEU A 26 3.34 -8.00 0.02
C LEU A 26 2.58 -9.24 0.49
N SER A 27 2.32 -9.37 1.79
CA SER A 27 1.56 -10.51 2.34
C SER A 27 0.12 -10.60 1.81
N ARG A 28 -0.48 -9.49 1.37
CA ARG A 28 -1.82 -9.47 0.77
C ARG A 28 -1.82 -9.68 -0.74
N LEU A 29 -0.79 -9.20 -1.45
CA LEU A 29 -0.71 -9.25 -2.90
C LEU A 29 -0.05 -10.52 -3.42
N GLN A 30 1.02 -10.99 -2.79
CA GLN A 30 1.76 -12.19 -3.22
C GLN A 30 0.86 -13.44 -3.38
N PRO A 31 -0.08 -13.74 -2.45
CA PRO A 31 -0.98 -14.89 -2.61
C PRO A 31 -1.94 -14.77 -3.81
N LYS A 32 -2.15 -13.56 -4.33
CA LYS A 32 -3.05 -13.26 -5.45
C LYS A 32 -2.31 -13.08 -6.78
N THR A 33 -0.99 -13.18 -6.76
CA THR A 33 -0.12 -13.00 -7.94
C THR A 33 0.70 -14.25 -8.19
N PRO A 34 0.87 -14.69 -9.46
CA PRO A 34 1.78 -15.79 -9.78
C PRO A 34 3.19 -15.51 -9.27
N SER A 35 3.90 -16.55 -8.83
CA SER A 35 5.25 -16.45 -8.27
C SER A 35 6.26 -15.78 -9.21
N SER A 36 6.08 -15.93 -10.52
CA SER A 36 6.89 -15.26 -11.55
C SER A 36 6.89 -13.73 -11.46
N TYR A 37 5.88 -13.14 -10.83
CA TYR A 37 5.74 -11.69 -10.70
C TYR A 37 6.11 -11.18 -9.31
N HIS A 38 6.48 -12.04 -8.35
CA HIS A 38 6.72 -11.62 -6.97
C HIS A 38 7.90 -10.64 -6.84
N SER A 39 8.97 -10.82 -7.62
CA SER A 39 10.10 -9.89 -7.65
C SER A 39 9.69 -8.51 -8.19
N HIS A 40 9.01 -8.49 -9.34
CA HIS A 40 8.49 -7.26 -9.91
C HIS A 40 7.52 -6.53 -8.98
N LEU A 41 6.69 -7.30 -8.27
CA LEU A 41 5.76 -6.76 -7.29
C LEU A 41 6.50 -6.16 -6.09
N PHE A 42 7.55 -6.82 -5.59
CA PHE A 42 8.42 -6.27 -4.56
C PHE A 42 9.04 -4.94 -5.00
N ASP A 43 9.56 -4.88 -6.23
CA ASP A 43 10.14 -3.65 -6.78
C ASP A 43 9.10 -2.53 -6.84
N ILE A 44 7.88 -2.80 -7.30
CA ILE A 44 6.82 -1.79 -7.34
C ILE A 44 6.47 -1.29 -5.93
N VAL A 45 6.26 -2.20 -4.97
CA VAL A 45 5.84 -1.83 -3.62
C VAL A 45 6.94 -1.05 -2.90
N SER A 46 8.20 -1.45 -3.02
CA SER A 46 9.34 -0.76 -2.41
C SER A 46 9.56 0.66 -2.97
N ASN A 47 9.12 0.92 -4.21
CA ASN A 47 9.16 2.28 -4.78
C ASN A 47 8.03 3.20 -4.27
N ILE A 48 7.07 2.68 -3.51
CA ILE A 48 5.97 3.49 -2.93
C ILE A 48 6.39 4.01 -1.56
N GLN A 49 7.01 5.18 -1.55
CA GLN A 49 7.59 5.84 -0.37
C GLN A 49 6.63 6.82 0.33
N ARG A 50 5.36 6.88 -0.11
CA ARG A 50 4.35 7.78 0.46
C ARG A 50 2.96 7.14 0.42
N PRO A 51 2.04 7.54 1.31
CA PRO A 51 0.65 7.11 1.24
C PRO A 51 0.08 7.38 -0.15
N CYS A 52 -0.55 6.37 -0.77
CA CYS A 52 -1.30 6.50 -2.01
C CYS A 52 -2.57 7.34 -1.78
N LEU A 53 -2.37 8.65 -1.65
CA LEU A 53 -3.37 9.66 -1.39
C LEU A 53 -3.09 10.86 -2.29
N HIS A 54 -4.09 11.27 -3.06
CA HIS A 54 -3.97 12.39 -3.98
C HIS A 54 -5.24 13.25 -3.91
N ALA A 55 -5.07 14.57 -3.77
CA ALA A 55 -6.15 15.53 -3.87
C ALA A 55 -6.38 15.84 -5.36
N LEU A 56 -7.30 15.10 -5.98
CA LEU A 56 -7.50 15.13 -7.43
C LEU A 56 -8.08 16.46 -7.96
N THR A 57 -8.91 17.11 -7.16
CA THR A 57 -9.55 18.38 -7.52
C THR A 57 -9.54 19.31 -6.31
N LEU A 58 -9.48 20.60 -6.60
CA LEU A 58 -9.69 21.68 -5.64
C LEU A 58 -10.93 22.43 -6.10
N GLY A 59 -11.87 22.61 -5.17
CA GLY A 59 -13.14 23.28 -5.42
C GLY A 59 -13.00 24.76 -5.77
#